data_AF-A0A6V8SHF3-F1
#
_entry.id   AF-A0A6V8SHF3-F1
#
_cell.length_a   1.000
_cell.length_b   1.000
_cell.length_c   1.000
_cell.angle_alpha   90.00
_cell.angle_beta   90.00
_cell.angle_gamma   90.00
#
_symmetry.space_group_name_H-M   'P 1'
#
loop_
_entity.id
_entity.type
_entity.pdbx_description
1 polymer ?
#
loop_
_entity_poly.entity_id
_entity_poly.type
_entity_poly.pdbx_seq_one_letter_code
_entity_poly.pdbx_strand_id
1 'polypeptide(L)' 'MNRSLLIPLILGIIIIFHVIRLTIRSSTHHFSCSECGENFQVSFFNYTFTAHSLDGKCSVKCPKCGKTNMLKPLKGKK' A
#
# COMPACT_ATOMS: atom_id res chain seq x y z
N MET A 1 35.06 -14.09 18.94
CA MET A 1 33.74 -14.06 18.27
C MET A 1 33.07 -12.74 18.61
N ASN A 2 33.16 -11.80 17.69
CA ASN A 2 33.28 -10.39 18.02
C ASN A 2 31.89 -9.76 17.99
N ARG A 3 31.21 -9.75 19.15
CA ARG A 3 29.84 -9.20 19.31
C ARG A 3 29.70 -7.74 18.84
N SER A 4 30.82 -7.02 18.70
CA SER A 4 30.89 -5.62 18.29
C SER A 4 30.44 -5.37 16.84
N LEU A 5 30.53 -6.35 15.92
CA LEU A 5 30.07 -6.19 14.53
C LEU A 5 28.61 -6.61 14.33
N LEU A 6 28.05 -7.44 15.21
CA LEU A 6 26.65 -7.89 15.11
C LEU A 6 25.68 -6.79 15.54
N ILE A 7 26.05 -5.98 16.54
CA ILE A 7 25.22 -4.89 17.05
C ILE A 7 24.89 -3.84 15.97
N PRO A 8 25.86 -3.25 15.24
CA PRO A 8 25.55 -2.26 14.20
C PRO A 8 24.78 -2.87 13.01
N LEU A 9 25.00 -4.15 12.68
CA LEU A 9 24.23 -4.84 11.64
C LEU A 9 22.76 -5.02 12.05
N ILE A 10 22.51 -5.45 13.29
CA ILE A 10 21.14 -5.59 13.83
C ILE A 10 20.44 -4.23 13.87
N LEU A 11 21.12 -3.18 14.35
CA LEU A 11 20.56 -1.83 14.35
C LEU A 11 20.26 -1.33 12.93
N GLY A 12 21.14 -1.59 11.97
CA GLY A 12 20.91 -1.28 10.57
C GLY A 12 19.66 -1.98 10.00
N ILE A 13 19.49 -3.27 10.28
CA ILE A 13 18.31 -4.04 9.84
C ILE A 13 17.03 -3.50 10.50
N ILE A 14 17.07 -3.15 11.79
CA ILE A 14 15.93 -2.56 12.51
C ILE A 14 15.57 -1.21 11.89
N ILE A 15 16.54 -0.34 11.63
CA ILE A 15 16.31 0.97 11.00
C ILE A 15 15.70 0.80 9.60
N ILE A 16 16.26 -0.09 8.78
CA ILE A 16 15.72 -0.39 7.44
C ILE A 16 14.27 -0.89 7.55
N PHE A 17 14.00 -1.80 8.47
CA PHE A 17 12.65 -2.31 8.68
C PHE A 17 11.67 -1.23 9.13
N HIS A 18 12.09 -0.34 10.04
CA HIS A 18 11.29 0.79 10.48
C HIS A 18 10.99 1.75 9.32
N VAL A 19 11.97 2.06 8.49
CA VAL A 19 11.76 2.93 7.31
C VAL A 19 10.79 2.28 6.33
N ILE A 20 10.97 1.00 5.98
CA ILE A 20 10.07 0.28 5.08
C ILE A 20 8.63 0.27 5.61
N ARG A 21 8.44 -0.01 6.91
CA ARG A 21 7.13 0.02 7.57
C ARG A 21 6.45 1.38 7.43
N LEU A 22 7.19 2.47 7.61
CA LEU A 22 6.66 3.83 7.50
C LEU A 22 6.32 4.17 6.05
N THR A 23 7.17 3.81 5.09
CA THR A 23 6.93 4.03 3.65
C THR A 23 5.67 3.30 3.18
N ILE A 24 5.51 2.03 3.56
CA ILE A 24 4.33 1.24 3.17
C ILE A 24 3.05 1.83 3.78
N ARG A 25 3.08 2.26 5.04
CA ARG A 25 1.94 2.93 5.69
C ARG A 25 1.52 4.21 4.95
N SER A 26 2.51 4.97 4.45
CA SER A 26 2.25 6.24 3.77
C SER A 26 1.87 6.08 2.30
N SER A 27 2.13 4.92 1.69
CA SER A 27 1.96 4.67 0.25
C SER A 27 0.72 3.84 -0.07
N THR A 28 -0.28 3.84 0.82
CA THR A 28 -1.56 3.19 0.56
C THR A 28 -2.51 4.13 -0.17
N HIS A 29 -3.06 3.65 -1.29
CA HIS A 29 -4.09 4.37 -2.04
C HIS A 29 -5.46 3.99 -1.47
N HIS A 30 -6.28 5.00 -1.16
CA HIS A 30 -7.62 4.80 -0.63
C HIS A 30 -8.62 4.67 -1.79
N PHE A 31 -9.57 3.75 -1.66
CA PHE A 31 -10.63 3.51 -2.63
C PHE A 31 -11.95 3.37 -1.89
N SER A 32 -13.05 3.77 -2.53
CA SER A 32 -14.39 3.50 -2.05
C SER A 32 -15.08 2.55 -3.01
N CYS A 33 -15.56 1.42 -2.51
CA CYS A 33 -16.33 0.48 -3.31
C CYS A 33 -17.74 1.03 -3.56
N SER A 34 -18.13 1.19 -4.81
CA SER A 34 -19.47 1.70 -5.17
C SER A 34 -20.61 0.75 -4.82
N GLU A 35 -20.33 -0.54 -4.58
CA GLU A 35 -21.37 -1.51 -4.31
C GLU A 35 -21.63 -1.75 -2.81
N CYS A 36 -20.57 -1.92 -2.02
CA CYS A 36 -20.71 -2.13 -0.58
C CYS A 36 -20.50 -0.85 0.25
N GLY A 37 -20.13 0.26 -0.42
CA GLY A 37 -19.88 1.56 0.21
C GLY A 37 -18.63 1.59 1.09
N GLU A 38 -17.82 0.53 1.09
CA GLU A 38 -16.69 0.44 2.00
C GLU A 38 -15.45 1.16 1.45
N ASN A 39 -14.81 1.91 2.36
CA ASN A 39 -13.52 2.53 2.10
C ASN A 39 -12.39 1.55 2.48
N PHE A 40 -11.52 1.25 1.53
CA PHE A 40 -10.41 0.33 1.72
C PHE A 40 -9.12 0.91 1.16
N GLN A 41 -8.00 0.36 1.63
CA GLN A 41 -6.66 0.77 1.23
C GLN A 41 -6.02 -0.31 0.36
N VAL A 42 -5.37 0.09 -0.72
CA VAL A 42 -4.58 -0.80 -1.58
C VAL A 42 -3.11 -0.42 -1.45
N SER A 43 -2.26 -1.43 -1.28
CA SER A 43 -0.81 -1.25 -1.23
C SER A 43 -0.28 -0.68 -2.55
N PHE A 44 0.77 0.14 -2.47
CA PHE A 44 1.48 0.69 -3.63
C PHE A 44 1.78 -0.36 -4.68
N PHE A 45 2.31 -1.53 -4.27
CA PHE A 45 2.64 -2.61 -5.20
C PHE A 45 1.40 -3.05 -5.98
N ASN A 46 0.29 -3.37 -5.30
CA ASN A 46 -0.95 -3.78 -5.96
C ASN A 46 -1.48 -2.69 -6.90
N TYR A 47 -1.36 -1.41 -6.53
CA TYR A 47 -1.77 -0.29 -7.39
C TYR A 47 -0.89 -0.16 -8.65
N THR A 48 0.43 -0.32 -8.52
CA THR A 48 1.39 -0.24 -9.63
C THR A 48 1.21 -1.38 -10.63
N PHE A 49 0.94 -2.61 -10.16
CA PHE A 49 0.77 -3.79 -11.01
C PHE A 49 -0.66 -3.97 -11.56
N THR A 50 -1.58 -3.08 -11.19
CA THR A 50 -2.97 -3.13 -11.66
C THR A 50 -3.12 -2.42 -13.01
N ALA A 51 -4.09 -2.85 -13.83
CA ALA A 51 -4.42 -2.18 -15.08
C ALA A 51 -5.06 -0.79 -14.82
N HIS A 52 -4.56 0.23 -15.53
CA HIS A 52 -5.05 1.61 -15.48
C HIS A 52 -5.78 1.99 -16.77
N SER A 53 -6.90 2.69 -16.65
CA SER A 53 -7.59 3.36 -17.76
C SER A 53 -6.95 4.70 -18.08
N LEU A 54 -7.18 5.19 -19.30
CA LEU A 54 -6.86 6.56 -19.74
C LEU A 54 -7.42 7.65 -18.80
N ASP A 55 -8.57 7.39 -18.17
CA ASP A 55 -9.26 8.30 -17.23
C ASP A 55 -8.72 8.24 -15.78
N GLY A 56 -7.61 7.51 -15.54
CA GLY A 56 -6.96 7.40 -14.24
C GLY A 56 -7.69 6.49 -13.23
N LYS A 57 -8.50 5.55 -13.73
CA LYS A 57 -9.13 4.48 -12.94
C LYS A 57 -8.25 3.24 -12.95
N CYS A 58 -8.22 2.48 -11.88
CA CYS A 58 -7.48 1.22 -11.79
C CYS A 58 -8.39 0.06 -11.37
N SER A 59 -8.15 -1.14 -11.92
CA SER A 59 -8.95 -2.34 -11.62
C SER A 59 -8.57 -2.94 -10.26
N VAL A 60 -9.30 -2.58 -9.20
CA VAL A 60 -9.01 -3.04 -7.83
C VAL A 60 -10.09 -3.97 -7.31
N LYS A 61 -9.69 -5.01 -6.59
CA LYS A 61 -10.60 -5.95 -5.91
C LYS A 61 -10.93 -5.44 -4.52
N CYS A 62 -12.22 -5.28 -4.23
CA CYS A 62 -12.68 -4.93 -2.90
C CYS A 62 -12.50 -6.13 -1.94
N PRO A 63 -11.89 -5.94 -0.75
CA PRO A 63 -11.64 -7.03 0.18
C PRO A 63 -12.92 -7.59 0.83
N LYS A 64 -13.99 -6.81 0.93
CA LYS A 64 -15.25 -7.23 1.59
C LYS A 64 -16.25 -7.87 0.64
N CYS A 65 -16.51 -7.27 -0.52
CA CYS A 65 -17.46 -7.85 -1.48
C CYS A 65 -16.78 -8.77 -2.51
N GLY A 66 -15.45 -8.77 -2.59
CA GLY A 66 -14.69 -9.62 -3.50
C GLY A 66 -14.78 -9.24 -4.98
N LYS A 67 -15.51 -8.17 -5.33
CA LYS A 67 -15.66 -7.73 -6.71
C LYS A 67 -14.52 -6.83 -7.16
N THR A 68 -14.18 -6.95 -8.43
CA THR A 68 -13.13 -6.17 -9.08
C THR A 68 -13.76 -5.10 -9.95
N ASN A 69 -13.49 -3.83 -9.63
CA ASN A 69 -14.08 -2.69 -10.32
C ASN A 69 -12.99 -1.67 -10.67
N MET A 70 -13.24 -0.86 -11.71
CA MET A 70 -12.34 0.24 -12.09
C MET A 70 -12.62 1.47 -11.23
N LEU A 71 -11.84 1.66 -10.17
CA LEU A 71 -12.02 2.75 -9.21
C LEU A 71 -10.93 3.81 -9.36
N LYS A 72 -11.26 5.07 -9.08
CA LYS A 72 -10.26 6.14 -8.97
C LYS A 72 -9.70 6.15 -7.55
N PRO A 73 -8.38 6.33 -7.37
CA PRO A 73 -7.83 6.53 -6.04
C PRO A 73 -8.42 7.82 -5.45
N LEU A 74 -8.92 7.73 -4.23
CA LEU A 74 -9.33 8.88 -3.46
C LEU A 74 -8.06 9.66 -3.12
N LYS A 75 -7.92 10.86 -3.71
CA LYS A 75 -6.89 11.81 -3.29
C LYS A 75 -7.25 12.24 -1.87
N GLY A 76 -6.53 11.73 -0.87
CA GLY A 76 -6.70 12.19 0.50
C GLY A 76 -6.50 13.71 0.54
N LYS A 77 -7.54 14.44 0.99
CA LYS A 77 -7.33 15.79 1.51
C LYS A 77 -6.45 15.64 2.75
N LYS A 78 -5.26 16.23 2.73
CA LYS A 78 -4.58 16.60 3.97
C LYS A 78 -5.43 17.62 4.71
#